data_AF-A0A2B5I2G3-F1
#
_entry.id   AF-A0A2B5I2G3-F1
#
_cell.length_a   1.000
_cell.length_b   1.000
_cell.length_c   1.000
_cell.angle_alpha   90.00
_cell.angle_beta   90.00
_cell.angle_gamma   90.00
#
_symmetry.space_group_name_H-M   'P 1'
#
loop_
_entity.id
_entity.type
_entity.pdbx_description
1 polymer ?
#
loop_
_entity_poly.entity_id
_entity_poly.type
_entity_poly.pdbx_seq_one_letter_code
_entity_poly.pdbx_strand_id
1 'polypeptide(L)'
;MKRYYLPEMSVFNRYEPRVRNRLIAGYHRKLASKHRYFVRYQLSKERPFYTDADLSEIIPVLDDIEIINCDWTAKEWNNTPWNYFVTSGKVYEGYKDINALPFARGYSGDDVGKRTDDGFYFKYFNGNNCAYWRDRNSETPTWHLRYGNQYVNLRNDVFYVGIFGNTKATNSAPTDLVLPLLRQMSNKKWRGFYDDEIDFILEQTGIERRLI
;
A
#
# COMPACT_ATOMS: atom_id res chain seq x y z
N MET A 1 -13.38 17.03 17.96
CA MET A 1 -12.67 17.21 16.68
C MET A 1 -13.19 18.39 15.85
N LYS A 2 -12.32 19.34 15.49
CA LYS A 2 -12.61 20.45 14.56
C LYS A 2 -12.46 19.98 13.10
N ARG A 3 -13.39 20.35 12.22
CA ARG A 3 -13.40 19.92 10.80
C ARG A 3 -13.23 21.12 9.87
N TYR A 4 -12.38 20.97 8.85
CA TYR A 4 -12.15 21.98 7.81
C TYR A 4 -12.51 21.43 6.44
N TYR A 5 -13.28 22.16 5.67
CA TYR A 5 -13.81 21.67 4.39
C TYR A 5 -13.23 22.45 3.22
N LEU A 6 -13.29 21.86 2.03
CA LEU A 6 -13.19 22.63 0.79
C LEU A 6 -14.33 23.67 0.72
N PRO A 7 -14.35 24.56 -0.27
CA PRO A 7 -15.57 25.23 -0.71
C PRO A 7 -16.64 24.25 -1.21
N GLU A 8 -17.91 24.62 -1.08
CA GLU A 8 -19.03 23.85 -1.65
C GLU A 8 -18.93 23.73 -3.17
N MET A 9 -19.49 22.65 -3.74
CA MET A 9 -19.38 22.39 -5.18
C MET A 9 -20.01 23.52 -6.03
N SER A 10 -21.01 24.23 -5.50
CA SER A 10 -21.59 25.43 -6.13
C SER A 10 -20.57 26.52 -6.42
N VAL A 11 -19.55 26.69 -5.58
CA VAL A 11 -18.45 27.64 -5.79
C VAL A 11 -17.61 27.27 -7.01
N PHE A 12 -17.49 25.97 -7.28
CA PHE A 12 -16.68 25.44 -8.37
C PHE A 12 -17.45 25.27 -9.68
N ASN A 13 -18.75 25.00 -9.62
CA ASN A 13 -19.60 24.73 -10.78
C ASN A 13 -19.77 25.92 -11.73
N ARG A 14 -19.40 27.13 -11.30
CA ARG A 14 -19.36 28.33 -12.15
C ARG A 14 -18.18 28.38 -13.13
N TYR A 15 -17.23 27.44 -13.02
CA TYR A 15 -16.03 27.41 -13.86
C TYR A 15 -16.04 26.23 -14.83
N GLU A 16 -15.39 26.42 -15.97
CA GLU A 16 -15.09 25.35 -16.93
C GLU A 16 -14.40 24.15 -16.27
N PRO A 17 -14.67 22.90 -16.69
CA PRO A 17 -14.19 21.69 -16.02
C PRO A 17 -12.68 21.67 -15.75
N ARG A 18 -11.86 22.12 -16.70
CA ARG A 18 -10.39 22.17 -16.55
C ARG A 18 -9.95 23.16 -15.47
N VAL A 19 -10.61 24.32 -15.40
CA VAL A 19 -10.33 25.36 -14.39
C VAL A 19 -10.81 24.89 -13.02
N ARG A 20 -12.03 24.36 -12.95
CA ARG A 20 -12.60 23.74 -11.75
C ARG A 20 -11.65 22.70 -11.13
N ASN A 21 -11.17 21.73 -11.92
CA ASN A 21 -10.30 20.67 -11.40
C ASN A 21 -8.97 21.22 -10.85
N ARG A 22 -8.40 22.24 -11.52
CA ARG A 22 -7.19 22.94 -11.03
C ARG A 22 -7.43 23.68 -9.73
N LEU A 23 -8.57 24.35 -9.60
CA LEU A 23 -8.96 25.06 -8.37
C LEU A 23 -9.12 24.05 -7.22
N ILE A 24 -9.88 22.98 -7.42
CA ILE A 24 -10.07 21.91 -6.43
C ILE A 24 -8.71 21.35 -6.00
N ALA A 25 -7.83 20.99 -6.94
CA ALA A 25 -6.48 20.51 -6.62
C ALA A 25 -5.65 21.54 -5.85
N GLY A 26 -5.79 22.84 -6.17
CA GLY A 26 -5.17 23.94 -5.42
C GLY A 26 -5.65 24.02 -3.97
N TYR A 27 -6.96 23.91 -3.74
CA TYR A 27 -7.54 23.86 -2.40
C TYR A 27 -7.07 22.64 -1.61
N HIS A 28 -7.06 21.46 -2.23
CA HIS A 28 -6.52 20.25 -1.60
C HIS A 28 -5.06 20.46 -1.16
N ARG A 29 -4.19 20.97 -2.04
CA ARG A 29 -2.80 21.25 -1.68
C ARG A 29 -2.67 22.24 -0.52
N LYS A 30 -3.48 23.30 -0.51
CA LYS A 30 -3.47 24.33 0.55
C LYS A 30 -3.96 23.81 1.90
N LEU A 31 -4.96 22.93 1.91
CA LEU A 31 -5.48 22.34 3.14
C LEU A 31 -4.57 21.22 3.64
N ALA A 32 -4.09 20.36 2.75
CA ALA A 32 -3.11 19.32 3.09
C ALA A 32 -1.79 19.90 3.64
N SER A 33 -1.37 21.10 3.21
CA SER A 33 -0.18 21.75 3.77
C SER A 33 -0.40 22.41 5.14
N LYS A 34 -1.61 22.36 5.68
CA LYS A 34 -2.01 23.04 6.92
C LYS A 34 -2.59 22.11 7.97
N HIS A 35 -3.06 20.94 7.55
CA HIS A 35 -3.79 20.02 8.38
C HIS A 35 -3.22 18.62 8.28
N ARG A 36 -3.14 17.95 9.43
CA ARG A 36 -2.48 16.65 9.55
C ARG A 36 -3.18 15.54 8.77
N TYR A 37 -4.51 15.51 8.80
CA TYR A 37 -5.29 14.44 8.19
C TYR A 37 -6.34 14.95 7.22
N PHE A 38 -6.56 14.18 6.16
CA PHE A 38 -7.73 14.28 5.29
C PHE A 38 -8.59 13.02 5.46
N VAL A 39 -9.84 13.21 5.87
CA VAL A 39 -10.79 12.13 6.15
C VAL A 39 -11.85 12.10 5.05
N ARG A 40 -12.08 10.91 4.48
CA ARG A 40 -13.18 10.66 3.54
C ARG A 40 -13.96 9.42 3.94
N TYR A 41 -15.28 9.46 3.74
CA TYR A 41 -16.15 8.32 3.98
C TYR A 41 -16.14 7.38 2.77
N GLN A 42 -16.14 6.08 3.04
CA GLN A 42 -16.11 5.03 2.01
C GLN A 42 -17.50 4.66 1.55
N LEU A 43 -18.44 4.51 2.50
CA LEU A 43 -19.80 4.04 2.24
C LEU A 43 -20.85 5.14 2.37
N SER A 44 -20.54 6.24 3.07
CA SER A 44 -21.47 7.34 3.29
C SER A 44 -21.27 8.48 2.27
N LYS A 45 -22.32 9.29 2.07
CA LYS A 45 -22.27 10.51 1.25
C LYS A 45 -21.82 11.74 2.05
N GLU A 46 -21.29 11.55 3.25
CA GLU A 46 -20.81 12.66 4.05
C GLU A 46 -19.61 13.33 3.39
N ARG A 47 -19.52 14.63 3.64
CA ARG A 47 -18.53 15.47 3.00
C ARG A 47 -17.14 15.20 3.59
N PRO A 48 -16.11 14.95 2.76
CA PRO A 48 -14.76 14.76 3.26
C PRO A 48 -14.22 16.06 3.85
N PHE A 49 -13.35 15.94 4.84
CA PHE A 49 -12.85 17.08 5.61
C PHE A 49 -11.39 16.88 6.02
N TYR A 50 -10.76 17.97 6.43
CA TYR A 50 -9.44 17.99 7.05
C TYR A 50 -9.56 18.21 8.54
N THR A 51 -8.60 17.68 9.29
CA THR A 51 -8.56 17.79 10.74
C THR A 51 -7.13 17.71 11.25
N ASP A 52 -6.93 18.29 12.43
CA ASP A 52 -5.69 18.22 13.22
C ASP A 52 -5.86 17.34 14.46
N ALA A 53 -7.06 16.76 14.65
CA ALA A 53 -7.32 15.86 15.77
C ALA A 53 -6.44 14.60 15.70
N ASP A 54 -6.04 14.09 16.86
CA ASP A 54 -5.28 12.86 16.95
C ASP A 54 -6.13 11.66 16.51
N LEU A 55 -5.48 10.60 16.03
CA LEU A 55 -6.18 9.38 15.58
C LEU A 55 -7.05 8.79 16.69
N SER A 56 -6.61 8.87 17.96
CA SER A 56 -7.37 8.45 19.14
C SER A 56 -8.67 9.23 19.36
N GLU A 57 -8.80 10.44 18.82
CA GLU A 57 -10.06 11.20 18.82
C GLU A 57 -10.94 10.88 17.61
N ILE A 58 -10.36 10.43 16.49
CA ILE A 58 -11.07 10.17 15.24
C ILE A 58 -11.68 8.77 15.24
N ILE A 59 -10.86 7.76 15.53
CA ILE A 59 -11.20 6.33 15.39
C ILE A 59 -12.42 5.93 16.23
N PRO A 60 -12.62 6.40 17.49
CA PRO A 60 -13.75 5.94 18.30
C PRO A 60 -15.12 6.50 17.87
N VAL A 61 -15.14 7.55 17.05
CA VAL A 61 -16.38 8.29 16.73
C VAL A 61 -16.76 8.27 15.26
N LEU A 62 -15.89 7.72 14.40
CA LEU A 62 -16.13 7.56 12.97
C LEU A 62 -15.77 6.14 12.53
N ASP A 63 -16.57 5.60 11.61
CA ASP A 63 -16.38 4.28 11.00
C ASP A 63 -16.67 4.35 9.50
N ASP A 64 -16.26 3.32 8.76
CA ASP A 64 -16.32 3.26 7.29
C ASP A 64 -15.64 4.47 6.61
N ILE A 65 -14.47 4.85 7.12
CA ILE A 65 -13.69 5.99 6.65
C ILE A 65 -12.28 5.59 6.21
N GLU A 66 -11.69 6.43 5.37
CA GLU A 66 -10.25 6.49 5.14
C GLU A 66 -9.71 7.81 5.68
N ILE A 67 -8.62 7.72 6.44
CA ILE A 67 -7.86 8.83 6.99
C ILE A 67 -6.51 8.86 6.28
N ILE A 68 -6.25 9.90 5.49
CA ILE A 68 -5.00 10.07 4.75
C ILE A 68 -4.10 11.03 5.53
N ASN A 69 -2.85 10.64 5.75
CA ASN A 69 -1.84 11.44 6.43
C ASN A 69 -1.24 12.47 5.45
N CYS A 70 -1.59 13.74 5.65
CA CYS A 70 -1.13 14.85 4.80
C CYS A 70 0.33 15.22 5.05
N ASP A 71 0.83 14.97 6.26
CA ASP A 71 2.21 15.26 6.67
C ASP A 71 3.17 14.10 6.36
N TRP A 72 2.65 13.00 5.82
CA TRP A 72 3.47 11.85 5.43
C TRP A 72 4.55 12.26 4.42
N THR A 73 5.76 11.74 4.65
CA THR A 73 6.87 11.91 3.72
C THR A 73 7.51 10.57 3.38
N ALA A 74 8.04 10.46 2.17
CA ALA A 74 8.73 9.26 1.71
C ALA A 74 9.98 8.90 2.53
N LYS A 75 10.46 9.77 3.43
CA LYS A 75 11.59 9.44 4.32
C LYS A 75 11.21 8.44 5.40
N GLU A 76 9.94 8.40 5.80
CA GLU A 76 9.40 7.58 6.89
C GLU A 76 8.41 6.53 6.36
N TRP A 77 8.51 6.23 5.06
CA TRP A 77 7.55 5.41 4.33
C TRP A 77 7.30 4.02 4.94
N ASN A 78 8.30 3.45 5.62
CA ASN A 78 8.25 2.13 6.24
C ASN A 78 7.87 2.15 7.73
N ASN A 79 7.70 3.34 8.32
CA ASN A 79 7.41 3.52 9.74
C ASN A 79 6.05 4.17 9.97
N THR A 80 5.69 5.13 9.11
CA THR A 80 4.46 5.89 9.24
C THR A 80 3.49 5.51 8.13
N PRO A 81 2.26 5.08 8.47
CA PRO A 81 1.23 4.82 7.48
C PRO A 81 0.93 6.06 6.65
N TRP A 82 0.74 5.85 5.36
CA TRP A 82 0.27 6.90 4.43
C TRP A 82 -1.22 7.15 4.63
N ASN A 83 -1.98 6.10 4.91
CA ASN A 83 -3.39 6.17 5.26
C ASN A 83 -3.78 5.11 6.29
N TYR A 84 -4.95 5.31 6.86
CA TYR A 84 -5.65 4.40 7.74
C TYR A 84 -7.05 4.16 7.18
N PHE A 85 -7.52 2.92 7.25
CA PHE A 85 -8.91 2.57 7.00
C PHE A 85 -9.54 2.17 8.33
N VAL A 86 -10.67 2.79 8.66
CA VAL A 86 -11.47 2.43 9.83
C VAL A 86 -12.76 1.80 9.33
N THR A 87 -12.96 0.52 9.66
CA THR A 87 -14.13 -0.24 9.20
C THR A 87 -14.53 -1.25 10.27
N SER A 88 -15.79 -1.23 10.67
CA SER A 88 -16.33 -2.12 11.72
C SER A 88 -15.53 -2.03 13.02
N GLY A 89 -15.10 -0.82 13.40
CA GLY A 89 -14.29 -0.56 14.58
C GLY A 89 -12.84 -1.09 14.51
N LYS A 90 -12.40 -1.61 13.37
CA LYS A 90 -11.02 -2.06 13.14
C LYS A 90 -10.23 -1.02 12.37
N VAL A 91 -8.93 -0.93 12.65
CA VAL A 91 -8.00 -0.03 11.98
C VAL A 91 -7.04 -0.84 11.10
N TYR A 92 -6.94 -0.46 9.84
CA TYR A 92 -5.98 -1.01 8.89
C TYR A 92 -5.07 0.10 8.41
N GLU A 93 -3.77 -0.11 8.47
CA GLU A 93 -2.75 0.83 8.02
C GLU A 93 -2.30 0.50 6.61
N GLY A 94 -2.19 1.50 5.75
CA GLY A 94 -1.62 1.39 4.40
C GLY A 94 -0.28 2.11 4.29
N TYR A 95 0.70 1.43 3.69
CA TYR A 95 2.06 1.92 3.51
C TYR A 95 2.36 2.06 2.03
N LYS A 96 2.91 3.21 1.62
CA LYS A 96 3.35 3.50 0.25
C LYS A 96 4.86 3.33 0.11
N ASP A 97 5.33 3.18 -1.13
CA ASP A 97 6.77 3.03 -1.41
C ASP A 97 7.57 4.32 -1.16
N ILE A 98 8.89 4.21 -1.17
CA ILE A 98 9.84 5.33 -1.01
C ILE A 98 9.77 6.38 -2.13
N ASN A 99 9.08 6.12 -3.23
CA ASN A 99 8.94 7.05 -4.36
C ASN A 99 7.57 7.73 -4.40
N ALA A 100 6.66 7.34 -3.50
CA ALA A 100 5.31 7.87 -3.47
C ALA A 100 5.29 9.35 -3.13
N LEU A 101 4.35 10.05 -3.75
CA LEU A 101 4.13 11.46 -3.50
C LEU A 101 3.26 11.67 -2.24
N PRO A 102 3.53 12.71 -1.44
CA PRO A 102 2.63 13.13 -0.39
C PRO A 102 1.23 13.45 -0.91
N PHE A 103 0.22 13.38 -0.03
CA PHE A 103 -1.16 13.65 -0.39
C PHE A 103 -1.33 15.01 -1.10
N ALA A 104 -2.26 15.05 -2.05
CA ALA A 104 -2.56 16.17 -2.94
C ALA A 104 -1.41 16.64 -3.87
N ARG A 105 -0.26 15.94 -3.92
CA ARG A 105 0.86 16.27 -4.83
C ARG A 105 0.93 15.43 -6.10
N GLY A 106 0.11 14.39 -6.23
CA GLY A 106 0.05 13.57 -7.43
C GLY A 106 -0.43 12.15 -7.15
N TYR A 107 -0.14 11.23 -8.08
CA TYR A 107 -0.36 9.80 -7.89
C TYR A 107 0.65 9.25 -6.88
N SER A 108 0.15 8.48 -5.91
CA SER A 108 0.93 7.97 -4.78
C SER A 108 1.35 6.50 -4.93
N GLY A 109 1.09 5.87 -6.08
CA GLY A 109 1.35 4.43 -6.25
C GLY A 109 0.34 3.54 -5.51
N ASP A 110 0.49 2.23 -5.70
CA ASP A 110 -0.21 1.21 -4.91
C ASP A 110 0.42 1.06 -3.52
N ASP A 111 -0.30 0.45 -2.59
CA ASP A 111 0.26 0.13 -1.27
C ASP A 111 1.29 -0.99 -1.40
N VAL A 112 2.45 -0.81 -0.78
CA VAL A 112 3.49 -1.85 -0.65
C VAL A 112 3.32 -2.70 0.60
N GLY A 113 2.51 -2.23 1.55
CA GLY A 113 2.19 -2.98 2.76
C GLY A 113 0.85 -2.59 3.34
N LYS A 114 0.16 -3.56 3.92
CA LYS A 114 -1.01 -3.32 4.77
C LYS A 114 -0.87 -4.05 6.09
N ARG A 115 -1.26 -3.38 7.17
CA ARG A 115 -1.01 -3.82 8.54
C ARG A 115 -2.23 -3.65 9.42
N THR A 116 -2.41 -4.57 10.36
CA THR A 116 -3.30 -4.47 11.52
C THR A 116 -2.45 -4.48 12.80
N ASP A 117 -3.11 -4.50 13.96
CA ASP A 117 -2.43 -4.65 15.26
C ASP A 117 -1.60 -5.95 15.33
N ASP A 118 -2.03 -7.00 14.63
CA ASP A 118 -1.36 -8.30 14.55
C ASP A 118 -0.14 -8.31 13.59
N GLY A 119 0.11 -7.20 12.91
CA GLY A 119 1.24 -7.04 11.99
C GLY A 119 0.84 -6.92 10.51
N PHE A 120 1.84 -7.01 9.63
CA PHE A 120 1.59 -6.92 8.18
C PHE A 120 0.83 -8.15 7.71
N TYR A 121 -0.40 -7.96 7.24
CA TYR A 121 -1.18 -9.03 6.63
C TYR A 121 -1.04 -9.04 5.10
N PHE A 122 -0.50 -7.98 4.50
CA PHE A 122 -0.25 -7.95 3.06
C PHE A 122 1.05 -7.20 2.78
N LYS A 123 1.87 -7.75 1.88
CA LYS A 123 3.02 -7.04 1.29
C LYS A 123 3.03 -7.19 -0.21
N TYR A 124 3.34 -6.10 -0.89
CA TYR A 124 3.51 -6.01 -2.33
C TYR A 124 4.88 -5.43 -2.64
N PHE A 125 5.52 -5.99 -3.66
CA PHE A 125 6.78 -5.51 -4.19
C PHE A 125 6.66 -5.38 -5.71
N ASN A 126 7.08 -4.23 -6.23
CA ASN A 126 7.16 -3.98 -7.67
C ASN A 126 8.58 -3.53 -8.02
N GLY A 127 9.32 -4.43 -8.64
CA GLY A 127 10.72 -4.24 -9.03
C GLY A 127 10.88 -4.15 -10.54
N ASN A 128 12.14 -4.13 -10.97
CA ASN A 128 12.46 -4.23 -12.38
C ASN A 128 12.07 -5.62 -12.90
N ASN A 129 11.17 -5.63 -13.88
CA ASN A 129 10.65 -6.82 -14.54
C ASN A 129 10.04 -7.88 -13.59
N CYS A 130 9.70 -7.52 -12.35
CA CYS A 130 9.10 -8.45 -11.41
C CYS A 130 8.13 -7.79 -10.45
N ALA A 131 7.10 -8.54 -10.07
CA ALA A 131 6.16 -8.14 -9.03
C ALA A 131 5.91 -9.34 -8.12
N TYR A 132 5.94 -9.09 -6.81
CA TYR A 132 5.64 -10.09 -5.79
C TYR A 132 4.51 -9.60 -4.90
N TRP A 133 3.65 -10.51 -4.46
CA TRP A 133 2.70 -10.21 -3.41
C TRP A 133 2.36 -11.43 -2.58
N ARG A 134 2.01 -11.14 -1.34
CA ARG A 134 1.55 -12.14 -0.38
C ARG A 134 0.46 -11.56 0.49
N ASP A 135 -0.64 -12.28 0.58
CA ASP A 135 -1.67 -12.12 1.61
C ASP A 135 -1.40 -13.16 2.70
N ARG A 136 -1.20 -12.69 3.93
CA ARG A 136 -0.87 -13.51 5.11
C ARG A 136 -2.11 -13.87 5.93
N ASN A 137 -3.31 -13.46 5.51
CA ASN A 137 -4.55 -13.91 6.16
C ASN A 137 -4.89 -15.36 5.86
N SER A 138 -4.24 -15.98 4.88
CA SER A 138 -4.44 -17.40 4.57
C SER A 138 -3.70 -18.28 5.58
N GLU A 139 -4.41 -19.29 6.10
CA GLU A 139 -3.80 -20.36 6.93
C GLU A 139 -2.78 -21.20 6.14
N THR A 140 -2.92 -21.22 4.81
CA THR A 140 -1.99 -21.91 3.91
C THR A 140 -0.91 -20.95 3.39
N PRO A 141 0.37 -21.35 3.37
CA PRO A 141 1.44 -20.58 2.74
C PRO A 141 1.09 -20.28 1.28
N THR A 142 0.87 -19.00 0.98
CA THR A 142 0.66 -18.53 -0.38
C THR A 142 1.54 -17.33 -0.65
N TRP A 143 2.12 -17.30 -1.84
CA TRP A 143 2.73 -16.10 -2.40
C TRP A 143 2.76 -16.20 -3.91
N HIS A 144 2.89 -15.04 -4.54
CA HIS A 144 2.81 -14.88 -5.96
C HIS A 144 3.96 -14.03 -6.45
N LEU A 145 4.57 -14.45 -7.55
CA LEU A 145 5.59 -13.72 -8.28
C LEU A 145 5.23 -13.74 -9.75
N ARG A 146 5.36 -12.58 -10.38
CA ARG A 146 5.47 -12.42 -11.81
C ARG A 146 6.90 -11.98 -12.13
N TYR A 147 7.60 -12.68 -13.01
CA TYR A 147 8.90 -12.28 -13.56
C TYR A 147 8.81 -12.25 -15.08
N GLY A 148 8.83 -11.06 -15.69
CA GLY A 148 8.46 -10.87 -17.09
C GLY A 148 7.04 -11.37 -17.37
N ASN A 149 6.93 -12.37 -18.24
CA ASN A 149 5.65 -13.03 -18.56
C ASN A 149 5.45 -14.36 -17.81
N GLN A 150 6.40 -14.75 -16.96
CA GLN A 150 6.31 -15.96 -16.16
C GLN A 150 5.72 -15.68 -14.80
N TYR A 151 4.96 -16.63 -14.28
CA TYR A 151 4.36 -16.62 -12.97
C TYR A 151 4.91 -17.79 -12.15
N VAL A 152 5.18 -17.52 -10.89
CA VAL A 152 5.50 -18.50 -9.86
C VAL A 152 4.52 -18.26 -8.72
N ASN A 153 3.72 -19.27 -8.39
CA ASN A 153 2.82 -19.21 -7.25
C ASN A 153 3.14 -20.35 -6.31
N LEU A 154 3.29 -20.07 -5.02
CA LEU A 154 3.23 -21.10 -3.99
C LEU A 154 1.79 -21.24 -3.53
N ARG A 155 1.27 -22.48 -3.53
CA ARG A 155 -0.03 -22.83 -2.95
C ARG A 155 0.07 -24.21 -2.34
N ASN A 156 -0.23 -24.34 -1.04
CA ASN A 156 -0.16 -25.60 -0.31
C ASN A 156 1.20 -26.31 -0.48
N ASP A 157 2.28 -25.56 -0.31
CA ASP A 157 3.68 -26.03 -0.44
C ASP A 157 4.06 -26.59 -1.83
N VAL A 158 3.23 -26.34 -2.85
CA VAL A 158 3.49 -26.72 -4.23
C VAL A 158 3.72 -25.46 -5.07
N PHE A 159 4.80 -25.47 -5.85
CA PHE A 159 5.07 -24.42 -6.82
C PHE A 159 4.27 -24.62 -8.10
N TYR A 160 3.64 -23.56 -8.59
CA TYR A 160 2.97 -23.51 -9.88
C TYR A 160 3.67 -22.50 -10.76
N VAL A 161 4.28 -22.97 -11.85
CA VAL A 161 5.09 -22.15 -12.75
C VAL A 161 4.52 -22.16 -14.15
N GLY A 162 4.50 -21.01 -14.82
CA GLY A 162 4.04 -20.91 -16.20
C GLY A 162 3.72 -19.48 -16.61
N ILE A 163 2.70 -19.30 -17.43
CA ILE A 163 2.22 -17.99 -17.88
C ILE A 163 0.83 -17.71 -17.29
N PHE A 164 0.34 -16.49 -17.44
CA PHE A 164 -1.00 -16.13 -16.97
C PHE A 164 -2.07 -17.07 -17.55
N GLY A 165 -2.88 -17.67 -16.68
CA GLY A 165 -3.92 -18.62 -17.07
C GLY A 165 -3.43 -20.04 -17.40
N ASN A 166 -2.12 -20.30 -17.42
CA ASN A 166 -1.57 -21.62 -17.71
C ASN A 166 -0.28 -21.88 -16.93
N THR A 167 -0.44 -22.39 -15.71
CA THR A 167 0.66 -22.79 -14.82
C THR A 167 0.62 -24.29 -14.55
N LYS A 168 1.78 -24.91 -14.35
CA LYS A 168 1.91 -26.33 -14.00
C LYS A 168 2.59 -26.49 -12.65
N ALA A 169 2.18 -27.50 -11.90
CA ALA A 169 2.85 -27.87 -10.65
C ALA A 169 4.30 -28.30 -10.94
N THR A 170 5.23 -27.89 -10.09
CA THR A 170 6.64 -28.28 -10.16
C THR A 170 7.12 -28.70 -8.77
N ASN A 171 7.94 -29.75 -8.75
CA ASN A 171 8.50 -30.29 -7.50
C ASN A 171 9.77 -29.56 -7.05
N SER A 172 10.33 -28.71 -7.91
CA SER A 172 11.51 -27.90 -7.61
C SER A 172 11.16 -26.42 -7.55
N ALA A 173 11.86 -25.70 -6.69
CA ALA A 173 11.78 -24.25 -6.60
C ALA A 173 12.35 -23.62 -7.90
N PRO A 174 11.64 -22.65 -8.52
CA PRO A 174 12.10 -22.01 -9.75
C PRO A 174 13.15 -20.91 -9.45
N THR A 175 14.35 -21.33 -9.03
CA THR A 175 15.42 -20.43 -8.56
C THR A 175 15.76 -19.30 -9.52
N ASP A 176 15.79 -19.55 -10.83
CA ASP A 176 16.10 -18.52 -11.83
C ASP A 176 15.11 -17.36 -11.87
N LEU A 177 13.87 -17.59 -11.41
CA LEU A 177 12.82 -16.56 -11.33
C LEU A 177 12.81 -15.90 -9.95
N VAL A 178 13.10 -16.66 -8.89
CA VAL A 178 13.03 -16.20 -7.50
C VAL A 178 14.27 -15.41 -7.09
N LEU A 179 15.46 -15.85 -7.51
CA LEU A 179 16.72 -15.22 -7.09
C LEU A 179 16.82 -13.73 -7.51
N PRO A 180 16.41 -13.33 -8.73
CA PRO A 180 16.35 -11.92 -9.10
C PRO A 180 15.38 -11.08 -8.25
N LEU A 181 14.25 -11.66 -7.80
CA LEU A 181 13.32 -10.99 -6.89
C LEU A 181 14.01 -10.69 -5.55
N LEU A 182 14.61 -11.72 -4.95
CA LEU A 182 15.23 -11.64 -3.62
C LEU A 182 16.36 -10.59 -3.59
N ARG A 183 17.21 -10.56 -4.63
CA ARG A 183 18.26 -9.52 -4.79
C ARG A 183 17.69 -8.10 -4.87
N GLN A 184 16.51 -7.95 -5.45
CA GLN A 184 15.89 -6.63 -5.55
C GLN A 184 15.23 -6.18 -4.25
N MET A 185 14.65 -7.12 -3.50
CA MET A 185 14.09 -6.90 -2.17
C MET A 185 15.18 -6.61 -1.12
N SER A 186 16.36 -7.24 -1.24
CA SER A 186 17.50 -7.05 -0.32
C SER A 186 18.21 -5.70 -0.46
N ASN A 187 17.86 -4.91 -1.48
CA ASN A 187 18.48 -3.61 -1.72
C ASN A 187 18.34 -2.67 -0.50
N LYS A 188 19.45 -2.00 -0.15
CA LYS A 188 19.54 -1.07 1.00
C LYS A 188 18.44 0.00 1.04
N LYS A 189 17.92 0.42 -0.11
CA LYS A 189 16.83 1.40 -0.20
C LYS A 189 15.56 0.96 0.52
N TRP A 190 15.34 -0.35 0.66
CA TRP A 190 14.18 -0.93 1.33
C TRP A 190 14.31 -1.02 2.84
N ARG A 191 15.50 -0.76 3.41
CA ARG A 191 15.73 -0.68 4.87
C ARG A 191 15.18 -1.89 5.64
N GLY A 192 15.32 -3.09 5.09
CA GLY A 192 14.87 -4.34 5.69
C GLY A 192 13.35 -4.55 5.69
N PHE A 193 12.56 -3.71 5.03
CA PHE A 193 11.10 -3.84 4.99
C PHE A 193 10.61 -5.20 4.47
N TYR A 194 11.40 -5.86 3.60
CA TYR A 194 11.08 -7.16 3.02
C TYR A 194 11.89 -8.31 3.63
N ASP A 195 12.66 -8.10 4.71
CA ASP A 195 13.55 -9.15 5.24
C ASP A 195 12.78 -10.39 5.71
N ASP A 196 11.59 -10.20 6.29
CA ASP A 196 10.71 -11.29 6.69
C ASP A 196 10.12 -12.06 5.49
N GLU A 197 9.82 -11.37 4.39
CA GLU A 197 9.41 -12.02 3.14
C GLU A 197 10.57 -12.78 2.50
N ILE A 198 11.78 -12.22 2.54
CA ILE A 198 12.99 -12.89 2.05
C ILE A 198 13.21 -14.18 2.83
N ASP A 199 13.22 -14.12 4.16
CA ASP A 199 13.44 -15.27 5.02
C ASP A 199 12.42 -16.37 4.77
N PHE A 200 11.14 -15.98 4.65
CA PHE A 200 10.08 -16.90 4.30
C PHE A 200 10.29 -17.56 2.92
N ILE A 201 10.62 -16.80 1.88
CA ILE A 201 10.85 -17.38 0.55
C ILE A 201 12.08 -18.30 0.55
N LEU A 202 13.15 -17.96 1.28
CA LEU A 202 14.34 -18.81 1.40
C LEU A 202 13.99 -20.15 2.05
N GLU A 203 13.18 -20.15 3.12
CA GLU A 203 12.69 -21.38 3.77
C GLU A 203 11.90 -22.27 2.79
N GLN A 204 11.00 -21.67 2.01
CA GLN A 204 10.15 -22.42 1.07
C GLN A 204 10.90 -22.94 -0.18
N THR A 205 12.01 -22.28 -0.55
CA THR A 205 12.73 -22.59 -1.79
C THR A 205 14.04 -23.35 -1.56
N GLY A 206 14.57 -23.35 -0.34
CA GLY A 206 15.89 -23.89 -0.02
C GLY A 206 17.05 -23.09 -0.63
N ILE A 207 16.80 -21.90 -1.18
CA ILE A 207 17.86 -21.02 -1.72
C ILE A 207 18.74 -20.56 -0.56
N GLU A 208 20.05 -20.61 -0.73
CA GLU A 208 20.99 -20.17 0.30
C GLU A 208 21.08 -18.63 0.36
N ARG A 209 21.00 -18.07 1.59
CA ARG A 209 21.09 -16.62 1.83
C ARG A 209 22.33 -15.94 1.25
N ARG A 210 23.45 -16.65 1.05
CA ARG A 210 24.67 -16.07 0.47
C ARG A 210 24.54 -15.68 -1.01
N LEU A 211 23.47 -16.10 -1.69
CA LEU A 211 23.25 -15.87 -3.13
C LEU A 211 22.53 -14.55 -3.46
N ILE A 212 22.02 -13.86 -2.42
CA ILE A 212 21.16 -12.66 -2.51
C ILE A 212 21.85 -11.37 -2.07
#